data_AF-A0A949NPW5-F1
#
_entry.id   AF-A0A949NPW5-F1
#
_cell.length_a   1.000
_cell.length_b   1.000
_cell.length_c   1.000
_cell.angle_alpha   90.00
_cell.angle_beta   90.00
_cell.angle_gamma   90.00
#
_symmetry.space_group_name_H-M   'P 1'
#
loop_
_entity.id
_entity.type
_entity.pdbx_description
1 polymer ?
#
loop_
_entity_poly.entity_id
_entity_poly.type
_entity_poly.pdbx_seq_one_letter_code
_entity_poly.pdbx_strand_id
1 'polypeptide(L)'
;MNLHPRKSRVGAAYREANPLLWLGTVLLLGALLWLWGGVSWAADSAGATGNQTCLSCHQKEGLDDGAGKDLGPHQGLSCLDCHQGAQSYPHQEIKLASCLNCHTPHTEATTGDLHAGFSCQACHWAGSGQKPHLLASTQKPESCRRCHFAGNAAGAPAAVLPAKGALCLVCHTATLSLPDWPSRLALAGFLLGLLASLGFWFSGGGQGPASKALHKGHQGGGFGHGAAALLLDGLLQRRLYRLSPGRWLVHALMVLPFAARMIWALLALGLSYAQPGADLTQAMLGKNYPATALFFDLTGLLVLAGAALAIGRRALRGGAKLPGLPGPDWMGMGLLATVVISGFITEAARLALTGAPEGYWAFLGWALSGLFSAGPGLQTAYGYLWYAHAILFAAFVVYLPFSRMKHILLAPLNLAVRAARGQGQKAADK
;
A
#
# COMPACT_ATOMS: atom_id res chain seq x y z
N MET A 1 16.01 -55.82 48.15
CA MET A 1 14.59 -55.50 47.90
C MET A 1 14.50 -54.61 46.66
N ASN A 2 14.07 -55.20 45.55
CA ASN A 2 13.76 -54.54 44.28
C ASN A 2 12.49 -53.70 44.44
N LEU A 3 12.49 -52.42 44.06
CA LEU A 3 11.29 -51.71 43.62
C LEU A 3 11.65 -50.58 42.64
N HIS A 4 11.45 -50.85 41.35
CA HIS A 4 11.28 -49.84 40.30
C HIS A 4 9.99 -49.04 40.51
N PRO A 5 9.94 -47.77 40.07
CA PRO A 5 8.69 -47.16 39.63
C PRO A 5 8.66 -46.91 38.11
N ARG A 6 7.62 -47.52 37.53
CA ARG A 6 6.97 -47.40 36.22
C ARG A 6 7.25 -46.14 35.39
N LYS A 7 7.69 -46.36 34.15
CA LYS A 7 7.44 -45.47 33.00
C LYS A 7 5.94 -45.50 32.65
N SER A 8 5.26 -44.35 32.73
CA SER A 8 3.93 -44.19 32.15
C SER A 8 4.06 -43.97 30.63
N ARG A 9 3.52 -44.93 29.86
CA ARG A 9 3.22 -44.75 28.44
C ARG A 9 1.97 -43.88 28.32
N VAL A 10 2.13 -42.63 27.93
CA VAL A 10 1.07 -41.89 27.22
C VAL A 10 1.62 -41.60 25.83
N GLY A 11 1.35 -42.53 24.92
CA GLY A 11 1.60 -42.34 23.50
C GLY A 11 0.55 -41.38 22.94
N ALA A 12 0.87 -40.08 22.92
CA ALA A 12 0.17 -39.14 22.05
C ALA A 12 0.83 -39.24 20.67
N ALA A 13 0.20 -40.01 19.80
CA ALA A 13 0.54 -40.12 18.39
C ALA A 13 0.37 -38.75 17.72
N TYR A 14 1.46 -37.97 17.61
CA TYR A 14 1.56 -36.95 16.57
C TYR A 14 1.74 -37.69 15.25
N ARG A 15 0.63 -38.02 14.58
CA ARG A 15 0.66 -38.35 13.16
C ARG A 15 1.17 -37.11 12.44
N GLU A 16 2.39 -37.20 11.89
CA GLU A 16 2.88 -36.25 10.93
C GLU A 16 1.84 -36.09 9.82
N ALA A 17 1.30 -34.88 9.70
CA ALA A 17 0.35 -34.56 8.64
C ALA A 17 1.08 -34.74 7.32
N ASN A 18 0.69 -35.76 6.56
CA ASN A 18 1.30 -36.08 5.27
C ASN A 18 1.13 -34.86 4.33
N PRO A 19 2.21 -34.19 3.90
CA PRO A 19 2.14 -32.97 3.10
C PRO A 19 1.43 -33.19 1.75
N LEU A 20 1.38 -34.44 1.27
CA LEU A 20 0.63 -34.83 0.07
C LEU A 20 -0.89 -34.77 0.27
N LEU A 21 -1.39 -35.06 1.48
CA LEU A 21 -2.80 -34.90 1.81
C LEU A 21 -3.17 -33.41 1.85
N TRP A 22 -2.32 -32.55 2.40
CA TRP A 22 -2.52 -31.10 2.42
C TRP A 22 -2.50 -30.47 1.02
N LEU A 23 -1.58 -30.90 0.15
CA LEU A 23 -1.58 -30.50 -1.26
C LEU A 23 -2.83 -30.98 -1.98
N GLY A 24 -3.30 -32.20 -1.69
CA GLY A 24 -4.57 -32.73 -2.20
C GLY A 24 -5.78 -31.89 -1.78
N THR A 25 -5.88 -31.51 -0.51
CA THR A 25 -7.00 -30.68 -0.01
C THR A 25 -6.97 -29.27 -0.57
N VAL A 26 -5.77 -28.66 -0.72
CA VAL A 26 -5.62 -27.31 -1.29
C VAL A 26 -5.93 -27.31 -2.80
N LEU A 27 -5.53 -28.35 -3.53
CA LEU A 27 -5.85 -28.49 -4.95
C LEU A 27 -7.34 -28.80 -5.18
N LEU A 28 -7.97 -29.60 -4.32
CA LEU A 28 -9.43 -29.84 -4.35
C LEU A 28 -10.23 -28.59 -4.01
N LEU A 29 -9.81 -27.82 -3.00
CA LEU A 29 -10.45 -26.54 -2.67
C LEU A 29 -10.22 -25.48 -3.76
N GLY A 30 -9.04 -25.45 -4.38
CA GLY A 30 -8.74 -24.61 -5.54
C GLY A 30 -9.59 -24.98 -6.76
N ALA A 31 -9.79 -26.27 -7.03
CA ALA A 31 -10.64 -26.76 -8.11
C ALA A 31 -12.13 -26.50 -7.84
N LEU A 32 -12.59 -26.67 -6.59
CA LEU A 32 -13.97 -26.33 -6.18
C LEU A 32 -14.23 -24.82 -6.26
N LEU A 33 -13.26 -23.98 -5.91
CA LEU A 33 -13.34 -22.52 -6.07
C LEU A 33 -13.30 -22.11 -7.56
N TRP A 34 -12.57 -22.83 -8.41
CA TRP A 34 -12.56 -22.59 -9.86
C TRP A 34 -13.88 -23.01 -10.53
N LEU A 35 -14.49 -24.11 -10.06
CA LEU A 35 -15.81 -24.56 -10.52
C LEU A 35 -16.96 -23.66 -10.01
N TRP A 36 -16.81 -22.99 -8.87
CA TRP A 36 -17.75 -21.98 -8.38
C TRP A 36 -17.55 -20.59 -9.02
N GLY A 37 -16.35 -20.28 -9.50
CA GLY A 37 -16.03 -19.00 -10.17
C GLY A 37 -16.54 -18.88 -11.61
N GLY A 38 -17.19 -19.93 -12.14
CA GLY A 38 -17.65 -20.02 -13.53
C GLY A 38 -19.16 -19.94 -13.74
N VAL A 39 -19.96 -19.62 -12.71
CA VAL A 39 -21.40 -19.35 -12.92
C VAL A 39 -21.54 -17.91 -13.41
N SER A 40 -21.28 -17.71 -14.69
CA SER A 40 -21.92 -16.61 -15.42
C SER A 40 -23.40 -16.92 -15.47
N TRP A 41 -24.18 -16.21 -14.65
CA TRP A 41 -25.59 -16.01 -14.92
C TRP A 41 -25.64 -15.36 -16.30
N ALA A 42 -25.88 -16.17 -17.33
CA ALA A 42 -26.54 -15.64 -18.50
C ALA A 42 -27.83 -15.08 -17.94
N ALA A 43 -27.91 -13.76 -17.83
CA ALA A 43 -29.17 -13.11 -17.57
C ALA A 43 -30.09 -13.62 -18.69
N ASP A 44 -31.03 -14.48 -18.33
CA ASP A 44 -32.16 -14.77 -19.19
C ASP A 44 -32.66 -13.41 -19.63
N SER A 45 -32.55 -13.14 -20.93
CA SER A 45 -32.99 -11.91 -21.57
C SER A 45 -34.50 -11.85 -21.37
N ALA A 46 -34.91 -11.32 -20.23
CA ALA A 46 -36.29 -11.07 -19.88
C ALA A 46 -36.85 -10.20 -20.99
N GLY A 47 -37.85 -10.77 -21.69
CA GLY A 47 -38.70 -10.19 -22.73
C GLY A 47 -38.16 -8.92 -23.37
N ALA A 48 -37.66 -9.07 -24.60
CA ALA A 48 -37.22 -8.02 -25.51
C ALA A 48 -38.26 -6.90 -25.67
N THR A 49 -38.31 -6.00 -24.70
CA THR A 49 -38.72 -4.63 -24.90
C THR A 49 -37.48 -3.97 -25.49
N GLY A 50 -37.35 -4.03 -26.82
CA GLY A 50 -36.22 -3.42 -27.48
C GLY A 50 -36.17 -1.92 -27.18
N ASN A 51 -34.98 -1.32 -27.22
CA ASN A 51 -34.79 0.13 -27.02
C ASN A 51 -35.77 0.98 -27.83
N GLN A 52 -36.24 0.47 -28.97
CA GLN A 52 -37.28 1.08 -29.81
C GLN A 52 -38.59 1.37 -29.07
N THR A 53 -39.03 0.52 -28.13
CA THR A 53 -40.24 0.77 -27.34
C THR A 53 -40.04 1.98 -26.42
N CYS A 54 -38.90 2.05 -25.73
CA CYS A 54 -38.54 3.20 -24.91
C CYS A 54 -38.43 4.48 -25.76
N LEU A 55 -37.73 4.38 -26.90
CA LEU A 55 -37.55 5.49 -27.83
C LEU A 55 -38.86 5.96 -28.47
N SER A 56 -39.87 5.08 -28.63
CA SER A 56 -41.15 5.47 -29.23
C SER A 56 -41.87 6.60 -28.46
N CYS A 57 -41.63 6.69 -27.15
CA CYS A 57 -42.10 7.77 -26.29
C CYS A 57 -41.00 8.80 -26.00
N HIS A 58 -39.82 8.37 -25.54
CA HIS A 58 -38.75 9.26 -25.06
C HIS A 58 -38.00 10.02 -26.17
N GLN A 59 -38.07 9.58 -27.44
CA GLN A 59 -37.45 10.31 -28.54
C GLN A 59 -38.02 11.73 -28.70
N LYS A 60 -39.29 11.94 -28.31
CA LYS A 60 -39.97 13.24 -28.42
C LYS A 60 -39.66 14.16 -27.24
N GLU A 61 -39.12 13.63 -26.14
CA GLU A 61 -38.81 14.40 -24.94
C GLU A 61 -37.50 15.19 -25.03
N GLY A 62 -36.76 15.05 -26.13
CA GLY A 62 -35.69 15.98 -26.50
C GLY A 62 -34.52 16.02 -25.53
N LEU A 63 -33.89 14.88 -25.24
CA LEU A 63 -32.58 14.91 -24.58
C LEU A 63 -31.54 15.45 -25.59
N ASP A 64 -30.79 16.47 -25.20
CA ASP A 64 -29.76 17.16 -26.00
C ASP A 64 -28.56 16.26 -26.38
N ASP A 65 -28.62 14.97 -26.06
CA ASP A 65 -27.65 13.92 -26.36
C ASP A 65 -28.12 12.93 -27.44
N GLY A 66 -29.18 13.27 -28.19
CA GLY A 66 -29.72 12.41 -29.24
C GLY A 66 -30.77 11.43 -28.73
N ALA A 67 -31.41 11.71 -27.59
CA ALA A 67 -32.48 10.91 -26.99
C ALA A 67 -32.06 9.47 -26.64
N GLY A 68 -30.81 9.26 -26.20
CA GLY A 68 -30.29 7.93 -25.86
C GLY A 68 -30.03 7.02 -27.08
N LYS A 69 -30.04 7.57 -28.31
CA LYS A 69 -29.71 6.82 -29.53
C LYS A 69 -28.21 6.58 -29.70
N ASP A 70 -27.38 7.45 -29.12
CA ASP A 70 -25.95 7.26 -29.11
C ASP A 70 -25.45 6.89 -27.71
N LEU A 71 -25.23 5.60 -27.49
CA LEU A 71 -24.67 5.05 -26.25
C LEU A 71 -23.14 4.84 -26.33
N GLY A 72 -22.49 5.33 -27.40
CA GLY A 72 -21.06 5.17 -27.61
C GLY A 72 -20.61 3.69 -27.60
N PRO A 73 -19.67 3.27 -26.74
CA PRO A 73 -19.26 1.87 -26.62
C PRO A 73 -20.37 0.91 -26.16
N HIS A 74 -21.48 1.43 -25.62
CA HIS A 74 -22.59 0.65 -25.07
C HIS A 74 -23.78 0.50 -26.01
N GLN A 75 -23.60 0.75 -27.31
CA GLN A 75 -24.65 0.64 -28.34
C GLN A 75 -25.37 -0.73 -28.39
N GLY A 76 -24.72 -1.79 -27.88
CA GLY A 76 -25.31 -3.12 -27.77
C GLY A 76 -26.17 -3.37 -26.53
N LEU A 77 -26.23 -2.43 -25.58
CA LEU A 77 -27.00 -2.58 -24.33
C LEU A 77 -28.46 -2.13 -24.49
N SER A 78 -29.34 -2.73 -23.70
CA SER A 78 -30.70 -2.28 -23.50
C SER A 78 -30.75 -1.05 -22.60
N CYS A 79 -31.73 -0.17 -22.79
CA CYS A 79 -32.01 0.92 -21.86
C CYS A 79 -32.20 0.41 -20.42
N LEU A 80 -32.78 -0.79 -20.24
CA LEU A 80 -33.02 -1.39 -18.93
C LEU A 80 -31.76 -1.96 -18.26
N ASP A 81 -30.69 -2.19 -19.01
CA ASP A 81 -29.40 -2.63 -18.44
C ASP A 81 -28.79 -1.51 -17.58
N CYS A 82 -29.08 -0.25 -17.93
CA CYS A 82 -28.67 0.93 -17.16
C CYS A 82 -29.80 1.50 -16.30
N HIS A 83 -31.03 1.57 -16.80
CA HIS A 83 -32.19 2.16 -16.11
C HIS A 83 -33.05 1.08 -15.44
N GLN A 84 -32.53 0.54 -14.33
CA GLN A 84 -33.20 -0.52 -13.60
C GLN A 84 -34.50 -0.02 -12.96
N GLY A 85 -35.60 -0.76 -13.14
CA GLY A 85 -36.92 -0.41 -12.61
C GLY A 85 -37.77 0.41 -13.58
N ALA A 86 -37.22 0.85 -14.73
CA ALA A 86 -37.96 1.62 -15.73
C ALA A 86 -39.03 0.80 -16.49
N GLN A 87 -39.01 -0.52 -16.37
CA GLN A 87 -40.05 -1.40 -16.94
C GLN A 87 -41.37 -1.37 -16.15
N SER A 88 -41.36 -0.85 -14.92
CA SER A 88 -42.52 -0.85 -14.02
C SER A 88 -43.21 0.51 -14.03
N TYR A 89 -44.53 0.50 -14.23
CA TYR A 89 -45.37 1.68 -14.08
C TYR A 89 -46.00 1.71 -12.67
N PRO A 90 -46.01 2.87 -11.98
CA PRO A 90 -45.45 4.16 -12.38
C PRO A 90 -43.91 4.19 -12.26
N HIS A 91 -43.25 4.97 -13.13
CA HIS A 91 -41.79 5.12 -13.23
C HIS A 91 -41.13 5.86 -12.03
N GLN A 92 -41.47 5.48 -10.80
CA GLN A 92 -41.08 6.22 -9.59
C GLN A 92 -39.77 5.72 -8.96
N GLU A 93 -39.27 4.55 -9.36
CA GLU A 93 -38.10 3.91 -8.75
C GLU A 93 -36.99 3.56 -9.75
N ILE A 94 -36.79 4.40 -10.78
CA ILE A 94 -35.70 4.19 -11.74
C ILE A 94 -34.35 4.43 -11.04
N LYS A 95 -33.49 3.42 -11.02
CA LYS A 95 -32.12 3.48 -10.51
C LYS A 95 -31.12 3.26 -11.65
N LEU A 96 -30.04 4.03 -11.64
CA LEU A 96 -28.94 3.81 -12.58
C LEU A 96 -28.07 2.64 -12.10
N ALA A 97 -27.83 1.66 -12.96
CA ALA A 97 -26.90 0.58 -12.69
C ALA A 97 -25.50 1.14 -12.44
N SER A 98 -24.80 0.59 -11.46
CA SER A 98 -23.41 0.96 -11.20
C SER A 98 -22.53 0.52 -12.36
N CYS A 99 -21.62 1.39 -12.81
CA CYS A 99 -20.60 1.02 -13.81
C CYS A 99 -19.77 -0.19 -13.33
N LEU A 100 -19.62 -0.34 -12.02
CA LEU A 100 -18.85 -1.41 -11.39
C LEU A 100 -19.49 -2.80 -11.50
N ASN A 101 -20.76 -2.88 -11.92
CA ASN A 101 -21.42 -4.16 -12.16
C ASN A 101 -20.84 -4.89 -13.38
N CYS A 102 -20.26 -4.14 -14.33
CA CYS A 102 -19.68 -4.69 -15.56
C CYS A 102 -18.21 -4.31 -15.78
N HIS A 103 -17.75 -3.19 -15.19
CA HIS A 103 -16.38 -2.68 -15.37
C HIS A 103 -15.59 -2.73 -14.06
N THR A 104 -14.32 -3.08 -14.14
CA THR A 104 -13.41 -2.97 -13.00
C THR A 104 -12.69 -1.63 -13.00
N PRO A 105 -12.54 -0.95 -11.84
CA PRO A 105 -11.74 0.26 -11.74
C PRO A 105 -10.31 0.04 -12.22
N HIS A 106 -9.77 1.03 -12.93
CA HIS A 106 -8.37 1.04 -13.31
C HIS A 106 -7.46 1.20 -12.09
N THR A 107 -6.30 0.55 -12.11
CA THR A 107 -5.31 0.68 -11.04
C THR A 107 -4.54 2.00 -11.14
N GLU A 108 -3.81 2.32 -10.07
CA GLU A 108 -2.88 3.45 -10.05
C GLU A 108 -1.83 3.35 -11.18
N ALA A 109 -1.36 2.14 -11.51
CA ALA A 109 -0.42 1.93 -12.61
C ALA A 109 -0.99 2.42 -13.96
N THR A 110 -2.29 2.25 -14.17
CA THR A 110 -2.98 2.71 -15.39
C THR A 110 -3.32 4.18 -15.31
N THR A 111 -3.70 4.72 -14.14
CA THR A 111 -4.26 6.08 -13.99
C THR A 111 -3.25 7.17 -13.61
N GLY A 112 -2.03 6.82 -13.19
CA GLY A 112 -1.10 7.79 -12.61
C GLY A 112 -1.39 7.90 -11.13
N ASP A 113 -1.45 9.09 -10.53
CA ASP A 113 -1.97 9.18 -9.16
C ASP A 113 -3.43 8.68 -9.07
N LEU A 114 -3.75 8.03 -7.96
CA LEU A 114 -5.00 7.28 -7.83
C LEU A 114 -6.20 8.21 -7.63
N HIS A 115 -7.24 8.02 -8.46
CA HIS A 115 -8.50 8.77 -8.41
C HIS A 115 -9.62 8.02 -7.65
N ALA A 116 -9.25 7.25 -6.62
CA ALA A 116 -10.22 6.53 -5.79
C ALA A 116 -11.20 7.53 -5.15
N GLY A 117 -12.50 7.29 -5.34
CA GLY A 117 -13.58 8.19 -4.91
C GLY A 117 -14.13 9.13 -5.99
N PHE A 118 -13.51 9.21 -7.18
CA PHE A 118 -14.12 9.88 -8.33
C PHE A 118 -15.07 8.93 -9.06
N SER A 119 -16.18 9.49 -9.55
CA SER A 119 -17.12 8.74 -10.38
C SER A 119 -16.48 8.40 -11.74
N CYS A 120 -16.77 7.22 -12.29
CA CYS A 120 -16.21 6.78 -13.59
C CYS A 120 -16.51 7.81 -14.70
N GLN A 121 -17.68 8.43 -14.59
CA GLN A 121 -18.23 9.45 -15.45
C GLN A 121 -17.35 10.70 -15.56
N ALA A 122 -16.58 11.03 -14.51
CA ALA A 122 -15.68 12.18 -14.52
C ALA A 122 -14.64 12.12 -15.66
N CYS A 123 -14.20 10.92 -16.02
CA CYS A 123 -13.25 10.69 -17.12
C CYS A 123 -13.92 10.16 -18.39
N HIS A 124 -14.98 9.38 -18.24
CA HIS A 124 -15.60 8.66 -19.36
C HIS A 124 -16.70 9.43 -20.09
N TRP A 125 -17.18 10.59 -19.62
CA TRP A 125 -18.15 11.40 -20.38
C TRP A 125 -17.51 12.32 -21.42
N ALA A 126 -18.03 12.30 -22.65
CA ALA A 126 -17.65 13.17 -23.75
C ALA A 126 -18.41 14.51 -23.65
N GLY A 127 -17.82 15.50 -22.96
CA GLY A 127 -18.33 16.87 -22.92
C GLY A 127 -18.64 17.42 -21.53
N SER A 128 -18.98 18.71 -21.48
CA SER A 128 -19.47 19.42 -20.29
C SER A 128 -20.96 19.69 -20.47
N GLY A 129 -21.80 19.11 -19.62
CA GLY A 129 -23.26 19.30 -19.62
C GLY A 129 -24.05 18.08 -20.09
N GLN A 130 -25.12 17.77 -19.35
CA GLN A 130 -26.32 16.94 -19.61
C GLN A 130 -26.37 15.95 -20.79
N LYS A 131 -25.26 15.33 -21.19
CA LYS A 131 -25.22 14.26 -22.21
C LYS A 131 -24.75 12.93 -21.62
N PRO A 132 -25.52 12.35 -20.68
CA PRO A 132 -25.10 11.18 -19.90
C PRO A 132 -24.83 9.93 -20.74
N HIS A 133 -25.41 9.84 -21.95
CA HIS A 133 -25.26 8.71 -22.86
C HIS A 133 -24.01 8.77 -23.76
N LEU A 134 -23.38 9.95 -23.92
CA LEU A 134 -22.17 10.11 -24.72
C LEU A 134 -20.92 9.74 -23.91
N LEU A 135 -20.62 8.44 -23.89
CA LEU A 135 -19.41 7.91 -23.26
C LEU A 135 -18.24 7.87 -24.26
N ALA A 136 -17.08 8.40 -23.85
CA ALA A 136 -15.83 8.33 -24.58
C ALA A 136 -14.89 7.28 -23.98
N SER A 137 -14.30 6.47 -24.85
CA SER A 137 -13.06 5.77 -24.54
C SER A 137 -11.93 6.78 -24.57
N THR A 138 -11.43 7.18 -23.41
CA THR A 138 -10.42 8.22 -23.32
C THR A 138 -9.02 7.61 -23.26
N GLN A 139 -8.12 8.08 -24.14
CA GLN A 139 -6.70 7.76 -24.07
C GLN A 139 -5.94 8.84 -23.31
N LYS A 140 -4.88 8.42 -22.61
CA LYS A 140 -3.91 9.31 -21.97
C LYS A 140 -2.99 9.86 -23.05
N PRO A 141 -3.06 11.17 -23.37
CA PRO A 141 -2.93 12.23 -22.36
C PRO A 141 -4.05 13.29 -22.33
N GLU A 142 -4.97 13.27 -23.29
CA GLU A 142 -5.92 14.38 -23.50
C GLU A 142 -6.97 14.46 -22.40
N SER A 143 -7.44 13.32 -21.89
CA SER A 143 -8.44 13.31 -20.81
C SER A 143 -7.92 13.86 -19.49
N CYS A 144 -6.65 13.62 -19.15
CA CYS A 144 -6.05 14.15 -17.92
C CYS A 144 -6.02 15.68 -17.93
N ARG A 145 -5.78 16.31 -19.09
CA ARG A 145 -5.70 17.77 -19.22
C ARG A 145 -7.04 18.49 -18.98
N ARG A 146 -8.16 17.77 -18.93
CA ARG A 146 -9.47 18.32 -18.55
C ARG A 146 -9.56 18.75 -17.09
N CYS A 147 -8.68 18.23 -16.23
CA CYS A 147 -8.64 18.55 -14.80
C CYS A 147 -7.24 19.00 -14.35
N HIS A 148 -6.18 18.52 -14.99
CA HIS A 148 -4.81 18.86 -14.64
C HIS A 148 -4.33 20.13 -15.36
N PHE A 149 -4.81 21.28 -14.89
CA PHE A 149 -4.35 22.61 -15.29
C PHE A 149 -4.51 23.61 -14.13
N ALA A 150 -3.79 24.73 -14.17
CA ALA A 150 -3.87 25.75 -13.13
C ALA A 150 -5.20 26.53 -13.22
N GLY A 151 -5.91 26.67 -12.11
CA GLY A 151 -7.24 27.27 -12.03
C GLY A 151 -8.39 26.28 -12.25
N ASN A 152 -8.15 24.97 -12.22
CA ASN A 152 -9.22 23.99 -12.33
C ASN A 152 -10.15 24.03 -11.09
N ALA A 153 -11.43 23.77 -11.30
CA ALA A 153 -12.44 23.73 -10.23
C ALA A 153 -12.46 22.40 -9.47
N ALA A 154 -11.74 21.38 -9.94
CA ALA A 154 -11.74 20.04 -9.35
C ALA A 154 -10.79 19.90 -8.13
N GLY A 155 -10.01 20.93 -7.80
CA GLY A 155 -8.97 20.84 -6.77
C GLY A 155 -7.81 19.92 -7.16
N ALA A 156 -7.68 19.59 -8.45
CA ALA A 156 -6.61 18.72 -8.94
C ALA A 156 -5.28 19.47 -9.02
N PRO A 157 -4.13 18.81 -8.87
CA PRO A 157 -2.85 19.43 -9.17
C PRO A 157 -2.75 19.75 -10.67
N ALA A 158 -2.09 20.84 -11.01
CA ALA A 158 -1.90 21.22 -12.41
C ALA A 158 -1.03 20.22 -13.18
N ALA A 159 -0.17 19.49 -12.47
CA ALA A 159 0.65 18.42 -13.04
C ALA A 159 -0.08 17.07 -13.02
N VAL A 160 0.07 16.28 -14.08
CA VAL A 160 -0.29 14.86 -14.10
C VAL A 160 0.83 14.08 -13.41
N LEU A 161 0.57 13.62 -12.19
CA LEU A 161 1.57 12.91 -11.38
C LEU A 161 1.66 11.42 -11.78
N PRO A 162 2.87 10.83 -11.73
CA PRO A 162 3.04 9.41 -11.99
C PRO A 162 2.41 8.58 -10.86
N ALA A 163 2.19 7.29 -11.15
CA ALA A 163 1.85 6.34 -10.12
C ALA A 163 2.96 6.26 -9.06
N LYS A 164 2.58 5.99 -7.82
CA LYS A 164 3.52 5.67 -6.75
C LYS A 164 4.19 4.32 -7.03
N GLY A 165 5.52 4.31 -7.03
CA GLY A 165 6.33 3.14 -7.33
C GLY A 165 6.59 2.20 -6.14
N ALA A 166 7.28 1.09 -6.41
CA ALA A 166 7.54 0.02 -5.45
C ALA A 166 8.24 0.47 -4.15
N LEU A 167 9.14 1.46 -4.24
CA LEU A 167 9.82 1.99 -3.05
C LEU A 167 8.82 2.61 -2.07
N CYS A 168 7.78 3.25 -2.58
CA CYS A 168 6.83 3.98 -1.77
C CYS A 168 5.85 3.05 -1.03
N LEU A 169 5.79 1.77 -1.38
CA LEU A 169 4.95 0.75 -0.75
C LEU A 169 5.23 0.59 0.75
N VAL A 170 6.44 0.97 1.20
CA VAL A 170 6.81 1.03 2.62
C VAL A 170 5.92 1.98 3.42
N CYS A 171 5.43 3.03 2.78
CA CYS A 171 4.81 4.16 3.48
C CYS A 171 3.34 4.34 3.14
N HIS A 172 2.85 3.90 1.97
CA HIS A 172 1.48 4.09 1.54
C HIS A 172 1.11 3.13 0.41
N THR A 173 -0.19 3.08 0.06
CA THR A 173 -0.68 2.35 -1.13
C THR A 173 0.08 2.81 -2.38
N ALA A 174 0.60 1.84 -3.14
CA ALA A 174 1.48 2.06 -4.29
C ALA A 174 1.47 0.83 -5.20
N THR A 175 2.12 0.95 -6.35
CA THR A 175 2.27 -0.13 -7.33
C THR A 175 3.61 -0.86 -7.16
N LEU A 176 3.76 -2.03 -7.82
CA LEU A 176 5.06 -2.71 -7.93
C LEU A 176 5.94 -2.15 -9.07
N SER A 177 5.47 -1.12 -9.77
CA SER A 177 6.20 -0.52 -10.89
C SER A 177 7.22 0.51 -10.41
N LEU A 178 8.10 0.97 -11.31
CA LEU A 178 9.07 2.04 -11.05
C LEU A 178 8.90 3.14 -12.12
N PRO A 179 7.78 3.88 -12.08
CA PRO A 179 7.41 4.78 -13.17
C PRO A 179 8.28 6.05 -13.19
N ASP A 180 8.69 6.54 -12.02
CA ASP A 180 9.46 7.78 -11.86
C ASP A 180 10.97 7.55 -11.86
N TRP A 181 11.73 8.59 -12.26
CA TRP A 181 13.20 8.52 -12.28
C TRP A 181 13.84 8.49 -10.88
N PRO A 182 13.34 9.21 -9.83
CA PRO A 182 13.93 9.14 -8.50
C PRO A 182 13.93 7.73 -7.93
N SER A 183 12.81 7.01 -8.06
CA SER A 183 12.70 5.63 -7.57
C SER A 183 13.66 4.67 -8.29
N ARG A 184 13.85 4.85 -9.60
CA ARG A 184 14.81 4.04 -10.39
C ARG A 184 16.25 4.27 -9.94
N LEU A 185 16.67 5.53 -9.78
CA LEU A 185 18.01 5.85 -9.30
C LEU A 185 18.22 5.37 -7.86
N ALA A 186 17.21 5.52 -7.00
CA ALA A 186 17.30 5.09 -5.62
C ALA A 186 17.45 3.57 -5.48
N LEU A 187 16.70 2.80 -6.25
CA LEU A 187 16.83 1.35 -6.25
C LEU A 187 18.22 0.93 -6.76
N ALA A 188 18.73 1.54 -7.83
CA ALA A 188 20.06 1.26 -8.34
C ALA A 188 21.15 1.56 -7.28
N GLY A 189 21.10 2.75 -6.67
CA GLY A 189 22.05 3.14 -5.61
C GLY A 189 21.96 2.24 -4.37
N PHE A 190 20.75 1.85 -3.97
CA PHE A 190 20.54 0.92 -2.87
C PHE A 190 21.16 -0.46 -3.14
N LEU A 191 20.90 -1.03 -4.32
CA LEU A 191 21.45 -2.33 -4.71
C LEU A 191 22.97 -2.28 -4.82
N LEU A 192 23.54 -1.22 -5.41
CA LEU A 192 24.99 -1.01 -5.44
C LEU A 192 25.59 -0.94 -4.03
N GLY A 193 24.93 -0.25 -3.10
CA GLY A 193 25.39 -0.18 -1.71
C GLY A 193 25.32 -1.50 -0.96
N LEU A 194 24.29 -2.31 -1.21
CA LEU A 194 24.22 -3.67 -0.69
C LEU A 194 25.32 -4.56 -1.28
N LEU A 195 25.56 -4.50 -2.59
CA LEU A 195 26.61 -5.25 -3.27
C LEU A 195 28.00 -4.84 -2.76
N ALA A 196 28.28 -3.55 -2.61
CA ALA A 196 29.54 -3.05 -2.04
C ALA A 196 29.73 -3.52 -0.59
N SER A 197 28.65 -3.50 0.21
CA SER A 197 28.67 -3.99 1.59
C SER A 197 28.96 -5.49 1.65
N LEU A 198 28.36 -6.29 0.76
CA LEU A 198 28.63 -7.71 0.63
C LEU A 198 30.05 -7.97 0.15
N GLY A 199 30.52 -7.23 -0.87
CA GLY A 199 31.87 -7.30 -1.40
C GLY A 199 32.92 -7.09 -0.32
N PHE A 200 32.75 -6.08 0.53
CA PHE A 200 33.62 -5.83 1.69
C PHE A 200 33.60 -7.01 2.70
N TRP A 201 32.44 -7.63 2.91
CA TRP A 201 32.32 -8.79 3.80
C TRP A 201 33.03 -10.03 3.26
N PHE A 202 33.08 -10.19 1.93
CA PHE A 202 33.76 -11.31 1.27
C PHE A 202 35.24 -11.03 0.95
N SER A 203 35.67 -9.76 0.87
CA SER A 203 37.07 -9.39 0.57
C SER A 203 38.03 -9.60 1.74
N GLY A 204 37.53 -9.89 2.95
CA GLY A 204 38.35 -10.16 4.14
C GLY A 204 39.04 -11.54 4.17
N GLY A 205 39.04 -12.30 3.07
CA GLY A 205 39.54 -13.67 3.02
C GLY A 205 38.88 -14.60 4.05
N GLY A 206 39.49 -15.75 4.32
CA GLY A 206 39.01 -16.75 5.28
C GLY A 206 38.84 -16.26 6.74
N GLN A 207 39.14 -14.99 7.03
CA GLN A 207 39.03 -14.37 8.35
C GLN A 207 37.84 -13.41 8.49
N GLY A 208 37.05 -13.18 7.43
CA GLY A 208 35.82 -12.41 7.51
C GLY A 208 34.75 -13.08 8.40
N PRO A 209 33.84 -12.32 9.03
CA PRO A 209 32.73 -12.90 9.80
C PRO A 209 31.83 -13.82 8.95
N ALA A 210 31.80 -13.64 7.61
CA ALA A 210 31.10 -14.51 6.67
C ALA A 210 31.80 -15.86 6.42
N SER A 211 33.13 -15.91 6.31
CA SER A 211 33.86 -17.16 5.97
C SER A 211 33.72 -18.21 7.08
N LYS A 212 33.81 -17.82 8.36
CA LYS A 212 33.52 -18.71 9.50
C LYS A 212 32.06 -19.14 9.56
N ALA A 213 31.14 -18.32 9.04
CA ALA A 213 29.71 -18.59 9.01
C ALA A 213 29.28 -19.48 7.82
N LEU A 214 30.09 -19.57 6.76
CA LEU A 214 29.88 -20.42 5.59
C LEU A 214 30.47 -21.82 5.76
N HIS A 215 31.57 -21.96 6.52
CA HIS A 215 32.24 -23.25 6.77
C HIS A 215 31.55 -24.14 7.82
N LYS A 216 30.60 -23.63 8.61
CA LYS A 216 29.76 -24.47 9.48
C LYS A 216 28.57 -24.97 8.69
N GLY A 217 28.55 -26.28 8.42
CA GLY A 217 27.56 -26.97 7.61
C GLY A 217 26.12 -26.53 7.88
N HIS A 218 25.35 -26.39 6.80
CA HIS A 218 23.91 -26.17 6.84
C HIS A 218 23.21 -27.38 7.46
N GLN A 219 23.08 -27.41 8.78
CA GLN A 219 22.10 -28.27 9.44
C GLN A 219 20.78 -27.50 9.53
N GLY A 220 19.75 -28.05 8.88
CA GLY A 220 18.44 -27.46 8.69
C GLY A 220 17.79 -26.99 9.98
N GLY A 221 17.87 -25.70 10.25
CA GLY A 221 17.13 -25.05 11.32
C GLY A 221 15.68 -24.82 10.88
N GLY A 222 14.72 -25.26 11.70
CA GLY A 222 13.29 -25.13 11.39
C GLY A 222 12.88 -23.70 11.07
N PHE A 223 12.39 -23.48 9.85
CA PHE A 223 11.92 -22.19 9.30
C PHE A 223 11.03 -21.39 10.28
N GLY A 224 10.19 -22.09 11.06
CA GLY A 224 9.31 -21.49 12.08
C GLY A 224 10.04 -20.69 13.17
N HIS A 225 11.24 -21.09 13.58
CA HIS A 225 12.02 -20.36 14.59
C HIS A 225 12.66 -19.09 14.02
N GLY A 226 13.07 -19.13 12.75
CA GLY A 226 13.52 -17.94 12.02
C GLY A 226 12.40 -16.92 11.86
N ALA A 227 11.21 -17.37 11.43
CA ALA A 227 10.02 -16.53 11.31
C ALA A 227 9.58 -15.94 12.66
N ALA A 228 9.56 -16.74 13.72
CA ALA A 228 9.25 -16.26 15.06
C ALA A 228 10.27 -15.23 15.56
N ALA A 229 11.56 -15.38 15.22
CA ALA A 229 12.58 -14.40 15.56
C ALA A 229 12.42 -13.09 14.77
N LEU A 230 12.08 -13.16 13.47
CA LEU A 230 11.74 -11.98 12.67
C LEU A 230 10.56 -11.21 13.28
N LEU A 231 9.50 -11.92 13.65
CA LEU A 231 8.31 -11.30 14.24
C LEU A 231 8.58 -10.75 15.64
N LEU A 232 9.04 -11.58 16.58
CA LEU A 232 9.15 -11.21 17.99
C LEU A 232 10.37 -10.33 18.27
N ASP A 233 11.51 -10.67 17.70
CA ASP A 233 12.77 -9.99 18.00
C ASP A 233 13.13 -8.93 16.94
N GLY A 234 12.64 -9.06 15.70
CA GLY A 234 12.79 -8.06 14.63
C GLY A 234 11.70 -6.98 14.68
N LEU A 235 10.43 -7.35 14.44
CA LEU A 235 9.31 -6.42 14.35
C LEU A 235 8.87 -5.89 15.72
N LEU A 236 8.54 -6.77 16.66
CA LEU A 236 8.09 -6.38 18.01
C LEU A 236 9.24 -6.00 18.94
N GLN A 237 10.49 -6.24 18.53
CA GLN A 237 11.70 -5.86 19.26
C GLN A 237 11.71 -6.33 20.72
N ARG A 238 11.18 -7.51 21.01
CA ARG A 238 11.00 -8.08 22.37
C ARG A 238 12.28 -8.06 23.21
N ARG A 239 13.44 -8.31 22.61
CA ARG A 239 14.74 -8.24 23.32
C ARG A 239 15.06 -6.83 23.78
N LEU A 240 14.77 -5.82 22.95
CA LEU A 240 14.98 -4.42 23.31
C LEU A 240 14.05 -4.00 24.45
N TYR A 241 12.79 -4.47 24.44
CA TYR A 241 11.85 -4.27 25.55
C TYR A 241 12.40 -4.79 26.86
N ARG A 242 12.89 -6.04 26.88
CA ARG A 242 13.48 -6.66 28.08
C ARG A 242 14.73 -5.93 28.59
N LEU A 243 15.51 -5.30 27.70
CA LEU A 243 16.72 -4.57 28.07
C LEU A 243 16.44 -3.13 28.53
N SER A 244 15.45 -2.46 27.93
CA SER A 244 15.10 -1.09 28.27
C SER A 244 13.76 -0.70 27.63
N PRO A 245 12.67 -0.70 28.42
CA PRO A 245 11.34 -0.32 27.93
C PRO A 245 11.32 1.06 27.27
N GLY A 246 12.09 2.03 27.79
CA GLY A 246 12.17 3.36 27.20
C GLY A 246 12.89 3.42 25.84
N ARG A 247 13.93 2.59 25.61
CA ARG A 247 14.55 2.49 24.27
C ARG A 247 13.63 1.77 23.30
N TRP A 248 12.93 0.77 23.79
CA TRP A 248 11.92 0.05 23.02
C TRP A 248 10.79 0.98 22.58
N LEU A 249 10.22 1.78 23.48
CA LEU A 249 9.14 2.71 23.14
C LEU A 249 9.53 3.64 21.98
N VAL A 250 10.73 4.25 22.06
CA VAL A 250 11.25 5.12 21.01
C VAL A 250 11.35 4.40 19.66
N HIS A 251 11.84 3.16 19.63
CA HIS A 251 11.92 2.40 18.38
C HIS A 251 10.55 1.89 17.92
N ALA A 252 9.69 1.46 18.83
CA ALA A 252 8.35 0.97 18.53
C ALA A 252 7.50 2.07 17.87
N LEU A 253 7.62 3.32 18.34
CA LEU A 253 7.00 4.50 17.74
C LEU A 253 7.48 4.82 16.32
N MET A 254 8.62 4.29 15.89
CA MET A 254 9.09 4.44 14.51
C MET A 254 8.78 3.20 13.67
N VAL A 255 9.20 2.03 14.14
CA VAL A 255 9.19 0.78 13.35
C VAL A 255 7.78 0.21 13.20
N LEU A 256 6.95 0.22 14.25
CA LEU A 256 5.61 -0.35 14.17
C LEU A 256 4.69 0.45 13.24
N PRO A 257 4.69 1.79 13.25
CA PRO A 257 3.93 2.57 12.25
C PRO A 257 4.36 2.33 10.81
N PHE A 258 5.67 2.25 10.52
CA PHE A 258 6.14 1.91 9.16
C PHE A 258 5.72 0.50 8.75
N ALA A 259 5.84 -0.48 9.66
CA ALA A 259 5.39 -1.85 9.39
C ALA A 259 3.87 -1.92 9.16
N ALA A 260 3.09 -1.20 9.96
CA ALA A 260 1.64 -1.12 9.80
C ALA A 260 1.27 -0.50 8.43
N ARG A 261 1.92 0.60 8.05
CA ARG A 261 1.72 1.25 6.73
C ARG A 261 2.07 0.32 5.57
N MET A 262 3.18 -0.41 5.67
CA MET A 262 3.57 -1.42 4.68
C MET A 262 2.53 -2.55 4.58
N ILE A 263 2.04 -3.06 5.72
CA ILE A 263 1.01 -4.11 5.72
C ILE A 263 -0.28 -3.60 5.08
N TRP A 264 -0.73 -2.39 5.43
CA TRP A 264 -1.89 -1.76 4.79
C TRP A 264 -1.69 -1.64 3.28
N ALA A 265 -0.52 -1.18 2.84
CA ALA A 265 -0.20 -1.01 1.43
C ALA A 265 -0.20 -2.35 0.66
N LEU A 266 0.37 -3.40 1.24
CA LEU A 266 0.40 -4.75 0.64
C LEU A 266 -1.01 -5.37 0.57
N LEU A 267 -1.83 -5.19 1.61
CA LEU A 267 -3.21 -5.65 1.61
C LEU A 267 -4.05 -4.91 0.57
N ALA A 268 -3.94 -3.58 0.52
CA ALA A 268 -4.62 -2.76 -0.48
C ALA A 268 -4.19 -3.13 -1.91
N LEU A 269 -2.89 -3.40 -2.12
CA LEU A 269 -2.37 -3.86 -3.40
C LEU A 269 -2.97 -5.23 -3.80
N GLY A 270 -2.98 -6.21 -2.89
CA GLY A 270 -3.57 -7.52 -3.13
C GLY A 270 -5.07 -7.42 -3.46
N LEU A 271 -5.82 -6.63 -2.69
CA LEU A 271 -7.23 -6.37 -2.93
C LEU A 271 -7.48 -5.63 -4.24
N SER A 272 -6.59 -4.71 -4.65
CA SER A 272 -6.71 -4.01 -5.93
C SER A 272 -6.61 -4.94 -7.15
N TYR A 273 -5.96 -6.10 -7.00
CA TYR A 273 -5.94 -7.12 -8.05
C TYR A 273 -7.08 -8.13 -7.91
N ALA A 274 -7.44 -8.51 -6.67
CA ALA A 274 -8.44 -9.54 -6.43
C ALA A 274 -9.88 -9.02 -6.60
N GLN A 275 -10.18 -7.83 -6.07
CA GLN A 275 -11.52 -7.24 -6.02
C GLN A 275 -11.44 -5.71 -6.15
N PRO A 276 -11.02 -5.17 -7.30
CA PRO A 276 -10.80 -3.73 -7.48
C PRO A 276 -12.05 -2.88 -7.23
N GLY A 277 -13.24 -3.39 -7.54
CA GLY A 277 -14.52 -2.68 -7.36
C GLY A 277 -15.13 -2.77 -5.97
N ALA A 278 -14.59 -3.58 -5.04
CA ALA A 278 -15.18 -3.75 -3.72
C ALA A 278 -15.01 -2.49 -2.85
N ASP A 279 -16.02 -2.19 -2.04
CA ASP A 279 -16.04 -1.00 -1.17
C ASP A 279 -14.82 -0.94 -0.24
N LEU A 280 -14.43 -2.08 0.33
CA LEU A 280 -13.23 -2.17 1.16
C LEU A 280 -11.96 -1.79 0.40
N THR A 281 -11.82 -2.28 -0.84
CA THR A 281 -10.67 -1.96 -1.70
C THR A 281 -10.62 -0.47 -1.98
N GLN A 282 -11.75 0.12 -2.38
CA GLN A 282 -11.84 1.56 -2.67
C GLN A 282 -11.59 2.40 -1.41
N ALA A 283 -12.10 1.98 -0.26
CA ALA A 283 -11.85 2.61 1.03
C ALA A 283 -10.35 2.62 1.39
N MET A 284 -9.67 1.47 1.28
CA MET A 284 -8.24 1.36 1.61
C MET A 284 -7.34 2.15 0.66
N LEU A 285 -7.77 2.30 -0.60
CA LEU A 285 -7.08 3.03 -1.65
C LEU A 285 -7.34 4.55 -1.58
N GLY A 286 -8.53 4.96 -1.14
CA GLY A 286 -8.97 6.35 -1.04
C GLY A 286 -8.25 7.11 0.06
N LYS A 287 -7.36 8.05 -0.33
CA LYS A 287 -6.58 8.88 0.61
C LYS A 287 -7.45 9.71 1.57
N ASN A 288 -8.65 10.07 1.14
CA ASN A 288 -9.61 10.87 1.91
C ASN A 288 -10.63 10.02 2.68
N TYR A 289 -10.63 8.70 2.50
CA TYR A 289 -11.57 7.84 3.22
C TYR A 289 -11.27 7.90 4.72
N PRO A 290 -12.27 8.05 5.61
CA PRO A 290 -12.10 8.25 7.05
C PRO A 290 -11.07 7.35 7.73
N ALA A 291 -11.19 6.03 7.55
CA ALA A 291 -10.30 5.07 8.18
C ALA A 291 -8.87 5.17 7.64
N THR A 292 -8.73 5.40 6.33
CA THR A 292 -7.43 5.55 5.65
C THR A 292 -6.75 6.83 6.10
N ALA A 293 -7.45 7.96 6.06
CA ALA A 293 -6.98 9.26 6.51
C ALA A 293 -6.51 9.23 7.97
N LEU A 294 -7.34 8.70 8.88
CA LEU A 294 -6.99 8.54 10.30
C LEU A 294 -5.74 7.66 10.48
N PHE A 295 -5.69 6.52 9.80
CA PHE A 295 -4.60 5.56 9.92
C PHE A 295 -3.27 6.19 9.48
N PHE A 296 -3.23 6.84 8.32
CA PHE A 296 -2.01 7.47 7.82
C PHE A 296 -1.61 8.68 8.66
N ASP A 297 -2.53 9.54 9.07
CA ASP A 297 -2.23 10.73 9.89
C ASP A 297 -1.69 10.33 11.28
N LEU A 298 -2.35 9.39 11.97
CA LEU A 298 -1.93 8.87 13.27
C LEU A 298 -0.55 8.18 13.21
N THR A 299 -0.36 7.28 12.25
CA THR A 299 0.92 6.56 12.12
C THR A 299 2.08 7.50 11.77
N GLY A 300 1.83 8.55 10.98
CA GLY A 300 2.84 9.59 10.72
C GLY A 300 3.21 10.35 11.98
N LEU A 301 2.23 10.73 12.80
CA LEU A 301 2.45 11.45 14.06
C LEU A 301 3.24 10.61 15.07
N LEU A 302 2.96 9.30 15.15
CA LEU A 302 3.73 8.39 16.00
C LEU A 302 5.21 8.35 15.62
N VAL A 303 5.54 8.34 14.32
CA VAL A 303 6.94 8.39 13.86
C VAL A 303 7.61 9.70 14.26
N LEU A 304 6.94 10.84 14.10
CA LEU A 304 7.46 12.15 14.54
C LEU A 304 7.67 12.20 16.05
N ALA A 305 6.73 11.67 16.84
CA ALA A 305 6.86 11.57 18.28
C ALA A 305 8.05 10.68 18.68
N GLY A 306 8.23 9.54 18.02
CA GLY A 306 9.40 8.67 18.20
C GLY A 306 10.71 9.40 17.91
N ALA A 307 10.78 10.14 16.80
CA ALA A 307 11.96 10.93 16.41
C ALA A 307 12.27 12.04 17.42
N ALA A 308 11.25 12.81 17.82
CA ALA A 308 11.38 13.85 18.85
C ALA A 308 11.87 13.28 20.18
N LEU A 309 11.32 12.15 20.62
CA LEU A 309 11.77 11.46 21.83
C LEU A 309 13.21 10.94 21.70
N ALA A 310 13.60 10.41 20.54
CA ALA A 310 14.98 9.97 20.30
C ALA A 310 15.99 11.13 20.41
N ILE A 311 15.66 12.27 19.80
CA ILE A 311 16.46 13.50 19.83
C ILE A 311 16.51 14.05 21.26
N GLY A 312 15.36 14.25 21.90
CA GLY A 312 15.25 14.81 23.24
C GLY A 312 15.98 13.96 24.29
N ARG A 313 15.81 12.63 24.24
CA ARG A 313 16.50 11.72 25.16
C ARG A 313 18.02 11.77 25.00
N ARG A 314 18.50 12.08 23.79
CA ARG A 314 19.93 12.23 23.50
C ARG A 314 20.48 13.57 23.96
N ALA A 315 19.73 14.65 23.72
CA ALA A 315 20.10 15.99 24.17
C ALA A 315 20.19 16.07 25.71
N LEU A 316 19.23 15.46 26.42
CA LEU A 316 19.16 15.50 27.88
C LEU A 316 20.15 14.58 28.59
N ARG A 317 20.48 13.42 28.01
CA ARG A 317 21.31 12.40 28.69
C ARG A 317 22.77 12.40 28.28
N GLY A 318 23.23 13.45 27.58
CA GLY A 318 24.64 13.67 27.24
C GLY A 318 25.37 12.38 26.88
N GLY A 319 24.93 11.73 25.79
CA GLY A 319 25.23 10.31 25.55
C GLY A 319 26.68 9.93 25.81
N ALA A 320 26.92 9.09 26.82
CA ALA A 320 28.23 8.53 27.12
C ALA A 320 28.83 7.97 25.82
N LYS A 321 29.90 8.61 25.35
CA LYS A 321 30.66 8.10 24.20
C LYS A 321 31.36 6.84 24.68
N LEU A 322 30.78 5.68 24.40
CA LEU A 322 31.48 4.42 24.60
C LEU A 322 32.72 4.43 23.70
N PRO A 323 33.95 4.32 24.26
CA PRO A 323 35.17 4.36 23.47
C PRO A 323 35.14 3.29 22.36
N GLY A 324 35.52 3.66 21.14
CA GLY A 324 35.56 2.74 19.99
C GLY A 324 34.22 2.49 19.27
N LEU A 325 33.09 2.99 19.78
CA LEU A 325 31.81 2.98 19.06
C LEU A 325 31.64 4.31 18.30
N PRO A 326 31.27 4.29 17.01
CA PRO A 326 31.14 5.54 16.27
C PRO A 326 30.03 6.44 16.85
N GLY A 327 29.95 7.68 16.39
CA GLY A 327 28.92 8.64 16.83
C GLY A 327 27.49 8.34 16.35
N PRO A 328 26.49 9.12 16.81
CA PRO A 328 25.12 9.09 16.27
C PRO A 328 25.07 9.28 14.77
N ASP A 329 24.05 8.71 14.14
CA ASP A 329 23.67 9.05 12.78
C ASP A 329 22.64 10.19 12.75
N TRP A 330 23.12 11.41 12.91
CA TRP A 330 22.25 12.60 12.85
C TRP A 330 21.68 12.83 11.46
N MET A 331 22.45 12.51 10.41
CA MET A 331 22.02 12.66 9.03
C MET A 331 20.84 11.73 8.72
N GLY A 332 20.97 10.43 9.02
CA GLY A 332 19.89 9.47 8.82
C GLY A 332 18.62 9.81 9.60
N MET A 333 18.77 10.29 10.85
CA MET A 333 17.64 10.70 11.67
C MET A 333 16.97 11.99 11.17
N GLY A 334 17.76 12.98 10.76
CA GLY A 334 17.26 14.21 10.15
C GLY A 334 16.51 13.93 8.85
N LEU A 335 17.10 13.13 7.96
CA LEU A 335 16.50 12.74 6.70
C LEU A 335 15.17 11.99 6.90
N LEU A 336 15.12 11.03 7.83
CA LEU A 336 13.89 10.32 8.17
C LEU A 336 12.80 11.29 8.67
N ALA A 337 13.15 12.22 9.57
CA ALA A 337 12.21 13.22 10.07
C ALA A 337 11.70 14.13 8.93
N THR A 338 12.58 14.61 8.05
CA THR A 338 12.22 15.46 6.91
C THR A 338 11.31 14.73 5.92
N VAL A 339 11.51 13.43 5.67
CA VAL A 339 10.60 12.63 4.84
C VAL A 339 9.19 12.62 5.44
N VAL A 340 9.05 12.39 6.74
CA VAL A 340 7.72 12.35 7.38
C VAL A 340 7.08 13.73 7.41
N ILE A 341 7.83 14.79 7.73
CA ILE A 341 7.36 16.17 7.73
C ILE A 341 6.90 16.60 6.33
N SER A 342 7.70 16.31 5.28
CA SER A 342 7.31 16.61 3.89
C SER A 342 6.05 15.85 3.46
N GLY A 343 5.80 14.66 4.01
CA GLY A 343 4.56 13.92 3.81
C GLY A 343 3.34 14.67 4.34
N PHE A 344 3.41 15.17 5.58
CA PHE A 344 2.34 16.00 6.17
C PHE A 344 2.14 17.33 5.42
N ILE A 345 3.21 17.97 4.96
CA ILE A 345 3.13 19.18 4.12
C ILE A 345 2.40 18.87 2.80
N THR A 346 2.73 17.74 2.16
CA THR A 346 2.08 17.31 0.91
C THR A 346 0.61 16.97 1.14
N GLU A 347 0.28 16.33 2.26
CA GLU A 347 -1.11 16.05 2.65
C GLU A 347 -1.90 17.32 2.96
N ALA A 348 -1.33 18.26 3.72
CA ALA A 348 -1.96 19.54 4.04
C ALA A 348 -2.27 20.35 2.77
N ALA A 349 -1.33 20.42 1.83
CA ALA A 349 -1.55 21.05 0.53
C ALA A 349 -2.65 20.34 -0.27
N ARG A 350 -2.72 19.01 -0.23
CA ARG A 350 -3.77 18.21 -0.87
C ARG A 350 -5.14 18.55 -0.27
N LEU A 351 -5.24 18.56 1.05
CA LEU A 351 -6.49 18.84 1.77
C LEU A 351 -6.96 20.28 1.57
N ALA A 352 -6.04 21.25 1.47
CA ALA A 352 -6.39 22.62 1.10
C ALA A 352 -7.00 22.71 -0.30
N LEU A 353 -6.56 21.87 -1.25
CA LEU A 353 -7.12 21.82 -2.61
C LEU A 353 -8.43 21.03 -2.69
N THR A 354 -8.55 19.90 -2.00
CA THR A 354 -9.70 18.98 -2.14
C THR A 354 -10.77 19.14 -1.07
N GLY A 355 -10.50 19.89 0.00
CA GLY A 355 -11.32 19.91 1.21
C GLY A 355 -11.29 18.57 1.97
N ALA A 356 -12.25 18.43 2.90
CA ALA A 356 -12.45 17.23 3.74
C ALA A 356 -13.90 16.72 3.62
N PRO A 357 -14.25 16.04 2.51
CA PRO A 357 -15.63 15.70 2.18
C PRO A 357 -16.29 14.74 3.18
N GLU A 358 -15.52 13.86 3.83
CA GLU A 358 -16.02 12.86 4.79
C GLU A 358 -15.57 13.15 6.25
N GLY A 359 -15.18 14.40 6.52
CA GLY A 359 -14.76 14.88 7.83
C GLY A 359 -13.24 14.94 8.04
N TYR A 360 -12.84 15.45 9.20
CA TYR A 360 -11.46 15.85 9.52
C TYR A 360 -10.62 14.71 10.12
N TRP A 361 -10.65 13.53 9.49
CA TRP A 361 -9.97 12.33 10.00
C TRP A 361 -8.45 12.37 9.85
N ALA A 362 -7.93 13.04 8.80
CA ALA A 362 -6.54 13.45 8.72
C ALA A 362 -6.34 14.72 9.56
N PHE A 363 -6.44 14.58 10.89
CA PHE A 363 -6.58 15.72 11.80
C PHE A 363 -5.37 16.66 11.77
N LEU A 364 -4.14 16.13 11.74
CA LEU A 364 -2.93 16.96 11.67
C LEU A 364 -2.76 17.56 10.27
N GLY A 365 -2.95 16.76 9.22
CA GLY A 365 -2.96 17.25 7.84
C GLY A 365 -3.98 18.37 7.64
N TRP A 366 -5.18 18.22 8.21
CA TRP A 366 -6.25 19.22 8.16
C TRP A 366 -5.87 20.48 8.94
N ALA A 367 -5.34 20.36 10.16
CA ALA A 367 -4.87 21.50 10.94
C ALA A 367 -3.78 22.30 10.18
N LEU A 368 -2.87 21.59 9.51
CA LEU A 368 -1.82 22.20 8.69
C LEU A 368 -2.31 22.75 7.36
N SER A 369 -3.48 22.31 6.86
CA SER A 369 -4.02 22.77 5.57
C SER A 369 -4.31 24.26 5.55
N GLY A 370 -4.62 24.87 6.71
CA GLY A 370 -4.82 26.31 6.86
C GLY A 370 -3.58 27.17 6.59
N LEU A 371 -2.39 26.55 6.49
CA LEU A 371 -1.15 27.23 6.05
C LEU A 371 -1.13 27.46 4.53
N PHE A 372 -2.07 26.87 3.79
CA PHE A 372 -2.14 26.95 2.34
C PHE A 372 -3.44 27.63 1.89
N SER A 373 -3.35 28.37 0.79
CA SER A 373 -4.52 28.94 0.12
C SER A 373 -4.80 28.16 -1.16
N ALA A 374 -6.00 27.60 -1.27
CA ALA A 374 -6.44 26.91 -2.47
C ALA A 374 -6.44 27.87 -3.67
N GLY A 375 -5.95 27.39 -4.82
CA GLY A 375 -5.94 28.19 -6.05
C GLY A 375 -4.88 27.74 -7.05
N PRO A 376 -4.75 28.44 -8.20
CA PRO A 376 -3.85 28.08 -9.29
C PRO A 376 -2.38 27.91 -8.85
N GLY A 377 -1.93 28.76 -7.92
CA GLY A 377 -0.58 28.72 -7.37
C GLY A 377 -0.31 27.41 -6.60
N LEU A 378 -1.21 27.02 -5.69
CA LEU A 378 -1.07 25.78 -4.93
C LEU A 378 -1.23 24.54 -5.81
N GLN A 379 -2.13 24.56 -6.79
CA GLN A 379 -2.29 23.47 -7.77
C GLN A 379 -0.99 23.22 -8.54
N THR A 380 -0.25 24.28 -8.86
CA THR A 380 1.07 24.18 -9.51
C THR A 380 2.14 23.73 -8.51
N ALA A 381 2.16 24.33 -7.32
CA ALA A 381 3.12 24.02 -6.25
C ALA A 381 3.04 22.56 -5.79
N TYR A 382 1.84 21.97 -5.79
CA TYR A 382 1.60 20.60 -5.34
C TYR A 382 2.49 19.57 -6.04
N GLY A 383 2.69 19.72 -7.35
CA GLY A 383 3.56 18.81 -8.10
C GLY A 383 5.00 18.82 -7.58
N TYR A 384 5.53 20.00 -7.23
CA TYR A 384 6.85 20.12 -6.64
C TYR A 384 6.92 19.55 -5.23
N LEU A 385 5.90 19.76 -4.40
CA LEU A 385 5.82 19.18 -3.06
C LEU A 385 5.84 17.65 -3.12
N TRP A 386 5.06 17.08 -4.04
CA TRP A 386 5.01 15.64 -4.29
C TRP A 386 6.39 15.09 -4.70
N TYR A 387 7.05 15.70 -5.69
CA TYR A 387 8.38 15.27 -6.12
C TYR A 387 9.45 15.48 -5.06
N ALA A 388 9.38 16.57 -4.30
CA ALA A 388 10.31 16.82 -3.18
C ALA A 388 10.19 15.70 -2.13
N HIS A 389 8.97 15.32 -1.75
CA HIS A 389 8.74 14.19 -0.85
C HIS A 389 9.31 12.87 -1.41
N ALA A 390 9.02 12.55 -2.68
CA ALA A 390 9.51 11.35 -3.34
C ALA A 390 11.06 11.32 -3.42
N ILE A 391 11.70 12.45 -3.75
CA ILE A 391 13.16 12.59 -3.83
C ILE A 391 13.81 12.47 -2.44
N LEU A 392 13.21 13.05 -1.40
CA LEU A 392 13.70 12.91 -0.03
C LEU A 392 13.70 11.44 0.42
N PHE A 393 12.64 10.71 0.10
CA PHE A 393 12.57 9.28 0.41
C PHE A 393 13.54 8.45 -0.45
N ALA A 394 13.66 8.77 -1.73
CA ALA A 394 14.65 8.18 -2.62
C ALA A 394 16.09 8.37 -2.07
N ALA A 395 16.42 9.57 -1.61
CA ALA A 395 17.69 9.86 -0.96
C ALA A 395 17.89 9.05 0.33
N PHE A 396 16.84 8.88 1.15
CA PHE A 396 16.90 8.03 2.34
C PHE A 396 17.21 6.58 1.99
N VAL A 397 16.54 6.03 0.96
CA VAL A 397 16.77 4.67 0.48
C VAL A 397 18.20 4.48 0.01
N VAL A 398 18.76 5.40 -0.78
CA VAL A 398 20.17 5.36 -1.20
C VAL A 398 21.10 5.42 0.01
N TYR A 399 20.77 6.21 1.02
CA TYR A 399 21.58 6.39 2.22
C TYR A 399 21.61 5.15 3.14
N LEU A 400 20.57 4.30 3.11
CA LEU A 400 20.42 3.14 3.99
C LEU A 400 21.65 2.21 4.04
N PRO A 401 22.16 1.65 2.93
CA PRO A 401 23.25 0.67 2.96
C PRO A 401 24.60 1.27 3.40
N PHE A 402 24.81 2.57 3.19
CA PHE A 402 26.08 3.26 3.49
C PHE A 402 26.15 3.87 4.89
N SER A 403 25.05 3.82 5.65
CA SER A 403 24.93 4.53 6.93
C SER A 403 24.77 3.58 8.12
N ARG A 404 24.50 4.15 9.30
CA ARG A 404 24.13 3.33 10.47
C ARG A 404 22.75 2.73 10.31
N MET A 405 21.91 3.28 9.43
CA MET A 405 20.53 2.84 9.22
C MET A 405 20.44 1.45 8.58
N LYS A 406 21.53 0.90 8.03
CA LYS A 406 21.59 -0.51 7.58
C LYS A 406 21.21 -1.54 8.65
N HIS A 407 21.23 -1.17 9.93
CA HIS A 407 20.72 -2.02 11.01
C HIS A 407 19.23 -2.37 10.84
N ILE A 408 18.44 -1.52 10.18
CA ILE A 408 17.04 -1.78 9.82
C ILE A 408 16.93 -3.08 9.00
N LEU A 409 17.92 -3.35 8.13
CA LEU A 409 17.96 -4.53 7.28
C LEU A 409 18.68 -5.70 7.98
N LEU A 410 19.88 -5.44 8.49
CA LEU A 410 20.80 -6.49 8.93
C LEU A 410 20.46 -7.06 10.30
N ALA A 411 19.89 -6.27 11.21
CA ALA A 411 19.56 -6.75 12.56
C ALA A 411 18.47 -7.84 12.56
N PRO A 412 17.28 -7.64 11.93
CA PRO A 412 16.27 -8.70 11.90
C PRO A 412 16.76 -9.94 11.16
N LEU A 413 17.48 -9.77 10.04
CA LEU A 413 18.03 -10.88 9.26
C LEU A 413 19.03 -11.71 10.09
N ASN A 414 19.96 -11.05 10.80
CA ASN A 414 20.94 -11.75 11.64
C ASN A 414 20.27 -12.48 12.80
N LEU A 415 19.24 -11.90 13.41
CA LEU A 415 18.46 -12.57 14.47
C LEU A 415 17.75 -13.82 13.94
N ALA A 416 17.15 -13.74 12.77
CA ALA A 416 16.47 -14.86 12.11
C ALA A 416 17.45 -16.00 11.80
N VAL A 417 18.58 -15.70 11.17
CA VAL A 417 19.63 -16.68 10.83
C VAL A 417 20.19 -17.35 12.08
N ARG A 418 20.45 -16.58 13.14
CA ARG A 418 20.94 -17.14 14.42
C ARG A 418 19.90 -18.01 15.11
N ALA A 419 18.62 -17.63 15.08
CA ALA A 419 17.54 -18.42 15.66
C ALA A 419 17.35 -19.75 14.93
N ALA A 420 17.40 -19.73 13.58
CA ALA A 420 17.36 -20.94 12.78
C ALA A 420 18.55 -21.87 13.11
N ARG A 421 19.77 -21.32 13.16
CA ARG A 421 20.99 -22.11 13.46
C ARG A 421 21.08 -22.66 14.89
N GLY A 422 20.66 -21.87 15.89
CA GLY A 422 20.82 -22.22 17.31
C GLY A 422 19.96 -23.40 17.77
N GLN A 423 18.95 -23.81 17.01
CA GLN A 423 18.23 -25.07 17.25
C GLN A 423 18.78 -26.25 16.46
N GLY A 424 19.32 -26.05 15.25
CA GLY A 424 20.00 -27.12 14.51
C GLY A 424 21.13 -27.75 15.34
N GLN A 425 21.89 -26.92 16.06
CA GLN A 425 22.91 -27.38 17.01
C GLN A 425 22.33 -28.12 18.22
N LYS A 426 21.27 -27.63 18.85
CA LYS A 426 20.63 -28.32 19.99
C LYS A 426 19.94 -29.64 19.61
N ALA A 427 19.58 -29.81 18.34
CA ALA A 427 19.00 -31.04 17.81
C ALA A 427 20.09 -32.04 17.37
N ALA A 428 21.27 -31.56 16.95
CA ALA A 428 22.42 -32.41 16.62
C ALA A 428 23.21 -32.88 17.86
N ASP A 429 23.14 -32.13 18.96
CA ASP A 429 23.77 -32.47 20.24
C ASP A 429 22.90 -33.39 21.14
N LYS A 430 21.72 -33.81 20.66
CA LYS A 430 20.82 -34.77 21.32
C LYS A 430 20.75 -36.05 20.51
#